data_AF-A0A139CXI0-F1
#
_entry.id   AF-A0A139CXI0-F1
#
_cell.length_a   1.000
_cell.length_b   1.000
_cell.length_c   1.000
_cell.angle_alpha   90.00
_cell.angle_beta   90.00
_cell.angle_gamma   90.00
#
_symmetry.space_group_name_H-M   'P 1'
#
loop_
_entity.id
_entity.type
_entity.pdbx_description
1 polymer ?
#
loop_
_entity_poly.entity_id
_entity_poly.type
_entity_poly.pdbx_seq_one_letter_code
_entity_poly.pdbx_strand_id
1 'polypeptide(L)'
;MKKKSSSFSLGKGRLVLIIILILTSIGFSGFMSYQILNITDSSEELAQFRAKINQIVRTKDKKVTVNKELKEILSKKEQVAAVFTYNNDYSTTNPFKSLLEKRPVLKVEDKDKVEAEVKTKPKPKSKPKPKPKPEPKPEPKLKKPDIKVIGLVGNETNKRAFLEFNGSESYMVREGQVINGLVVKKITSHEIIIAKEGTEFSYHCGGDSCENIDL
;
A
#
# COMPACT_ATOMS: atom_id res chain seq x y z
N MET A 1 -28.65 5.00 -45.07
CA MET A 1 -27.49 5.90 -44.82
C MET A 1 -26.28 5.39 -45.61
N LYS A 2 -25.81 6.12 -46.63
CA LYS A 2 -24.63 5.73 -47.44
C LYS A 2 -23.35 6.12 -46.70
N LYS A 3 -22.53 5.14 -46.29
CA LYS A 3 -21.19 5.38 -45.75
C LYS A 3 -20.26 5.82 -46.89
N LYS A 4 -19.82 7.07 -46.87
CA LYS A 4 -18.69 7.53 -47.70
C LYS A 4 -17.40 7.00 -47.08
N SER A 5 -16.74 6.05 -47.76
CA SER A 5 -15.37 5.65 -47.44
C SER A 5 -14.43 6.71 -48.00
N SER A 6 -13.80 7.50 -47.14
CA SER A 6 -12.70 8.37 -47.55
C SER A 6 -11.47 7.51 -47.81
N SER A 7 -11.07 7.39 -49.08
CA SER A 7 -9.81 6.79 -49.47
C SER A 7 -8.67 7.74 -49.10
N PHE A 8 -7.98 7.44 -48.01
CA PHE A 8 -6.78 8.17 -47.63
C PHE A 8 -5.67 7.84 -48.63
N SER A 9 -5.21 8.84 -49.39
CA SER A 9 -4.09 8.64 -50.31
C SER A 9 -2.79 8.47 -49.53
N LEU A 10 -2.09 7.36 -49.80
CA LEU A 10 -0.93 6.88 -49.04
C LEU A 10 0.21 7.91 -48.91
N GLY A 11 0.32 8.86 -49.85
CA GLY A 11 1.36 9.88 -49.86
C GLY A 11 1.14 11.00 -48.84
N LYS A 12 -0.10 11.45 -48.64
CA LYS A 12 -0.41 12.55 -47.69
C LYS A 12 -0.35 12.09 -46.24
N GLY A 13 -0.70 10.83 -45.98
CA GLY A 13 -0.64 10.25 -44.62
C GLY A 13 0.77 10.18 -44.04
N ARG A 14 1.79 9.91 -44.88
CA ARG A 14 3.19 9.84 -44.42
C ARG A 14 3.73 11.19 -43.94
N LEU A 15 3.39 12.27 -44.63
CA LEU A 15 3.87 13.60 -44.27
C LEU A 15 3.24 14.10 -42.96
N VAL A 16 1.95 13.82 -42.75
CA VAL A 16 1.26 14.13 -41.48
C VAL A 16 1.88 13.35 -40.32
N LEU A 17 2.20 12.07 -40.51
CA LEU A 17 2.86 11.26 -39.49
C LEU A 17 4.25 11.81 -39.12
N ILE A 18 5.05 12.24 -40.10
CA ILE A 18 6.36 12.83 -39.84
C ILE A 18 6.24 14.13 -39.03
N ILE A 19 5.27 14.99 -39.36
CA ILE A 19 5.03 16.24 -38.62
C ILE A 19 4.61 15.95 -37.17
N ILE A 20 3.73 14.97 -36.95
CA ILE A 20 3.32 14.55 -35.59
C ILE A 20 4.53 14.01 -34.81
N LEU A 21 5.41 13.24 -35.46
CA LEU A 21 6.63 12.71 -34.84
C LEU A 21 7.58 13.84 -34.40
N ILE A 22 7.76 14.86 -35.26
CA ILE A 22 8.61 16.02 -34.93
C ILE A 22 8.00 16.82 -33.77
N LEU A 23 6.69 17.12 -33.83
CA LEU A 23 6.01 17.88 -32.77
C LEU A 23 6.05 17.16 -31.42
N THR A 24 5.87 15.84 -31.42
CA THR A 24 5.97 15.03 -30.19
C THR A 24 7.41 14.97 -29.66
N SER A 25 8.42 14.92 -30.53
CA SER A 25 9.83 14.94 -30.10
C SER A 25 10.24 16.25 -29.43
N ILE A 26 9.78 17.41 -29.94
CA ILE A 26 10.08 18.74 -29.38
C ILE A 26 9.37 18.94 -28.03
N GLY A 27 8.13 18.44 -27.90
CA GLY A 27 7.39 18.50 -26.63
C GLY A 27 8.06 17.69 -25.51
N PHE A 28 8.59 16.50 -25.83
CA PHE A 28 9.27 15.65 -24.84
C PHE A 28 10.61 16.23 -24.36
N SER A 29 11.39 16.89 -25.22
CA SER A 29 12.68 17.47 -24.79
C SER A 29 12.50 18.62 -23.81
N GLY A 30 11.50 19.50 -24.04
CA GLY A 30 11.21 20.61 -23.12
C GLY A 30 10.80 20.15 -21.72
N PHE A 31 9.98 19.09 -21.63
CA PHE A 31 9.56 18.53 -20.35
C PHE A 31 10.74 17.93 -19.55
N MET A 32 11.66 17.24 -20.23
CA MET A 32 12.85 16.67 -19.57
C MET A 32 13.82 17.76 -19.10
N SER A 33 14.01 18.84 -19.87
CA SER A 33 14.82 19.98 -19.44
C SER A 33 14.24 20.68 -18.21
N TYR A 34 12.91 20.80 -18.12
CA TYR A 34 12.24 21.37 -16.94
C TYR A 34 12.45 20.51 -15.68
N GLN A 35 12.34 19.18 -15.81
CA GLN A 35 12.62 18.24 -14.71
C GLN A 35 14.07 18.37 -14.21
N ILE A 36 15.04 18.51 -15.12
CA ILE A 36 16.46 18.65 -14.75
C ILE A 36 16.72 19.97 -14.00
N LEU A 37 16.11 21.08 -14.44
CA LEU A 37 16.25 22.38 -13.77
C LEU A 37 15.58 22.40 -12.38
N ASN A 38 14.45 21.71 -12.21
CA ASN A 38 13.79 21.61 -10.91
C ASN A 38 14.60 20.75 -9.92
N ILE A 39 15.41 19.81 -10.42
CA ILE A 39 16.36 19.04 -9.59
C ILE A 39 17.53 19.92 -9.13
N THR A 40 17.97 20.91 -9.92
CA THR A 40 19.09 21.76 -9.50
C THR A 40 18.72 22.69 -8.33
N ASP A 41 17.50 23.21 -8.25
CA ASP A 41 17.03 24.00 -7.10
C ASP A 41 17.03 23.17 -5.80
N SER A 42 16.75 21.85 -5.91
CA SER A 42 16.80 20.95 -4.75
C SER A 42 18.21 20.75 -4.17
N SER A 43 19.26 21.10 -4.91
CA SER A 43 20.65 20.96 -4.45
C SER A 43 21.01 21.99 -3.37
N GLU A 44 20.48 23.21 -3.46
CA GLU A 44 20.67 24.25 -2.46
C GLU A 44 19.90 23.92 -1.17
N GLU A 45 18.65 23.47 -1.31
CA GLU A 45 17.84 22.99 -0.18
C GLU A 45 18.52 21.80 0.52
N LEU A 46 19.11 20.86 -0.23
CA LEU A 46 19.88 19.74 0.32
C LEU A 46 21.13 20.21 1.05
N ALA A 47 21.82 21.23 0.56
CA ALA A 47 22.98 21.82 1.22
C ALA A 47 22.59 22.48 2.54
N GLN A 48 21.50 23.26 2.56
CA GLN A 48 20.96 23.88 3.77
C GLN A 48 20.49 22.81 4.79
N PHE A 49 19.82 21.76 4.32
CA PHE A 49 19.41 20.64 5.16
C PHE A 49 20.62 19.92 5.78
N ARG A 50 21.66 19.62 4.99
CA ARG A 50 22.91 19.03 5.50
C ARG A 50 23.58 19.94 6.55
N ALA A 51 23.61 21.24 6.33
CA ALA A 51 24.15 22.20 7.30
C ALA A 51 23.36 22.16 8.63
N LYS A 52 22.03 22.09 8.56
CA LYS A 52 21.15 21.99 9.73
C LYS A 52 21.37 20.68 10.51
N ILE A 53 21.51 19.55 9.82
CA ILE A 53 21.84 18.27 10.46
C ILE A 53 23.20 18.33 11.16
N ASN A 54 24.22 18.88 10.50
CA ASN A 54 25.54 19.04 11.10
C ASN A 54 25.53 19.94 12.33
N GLN A 55 24.69 20.98 12.35
CA GLN A 55 24.50 21.83 13.53
C GLN A 55 23.89 21.04 14.70
N ILE A 56 22.88 20.20 14.45
CA ILE A 56 22.23 19.36 15.48
C ILE A 56 23.19 18.27 16.00
N VAL A 57 24.00 17.67 15.12
CA VAL A 57 24.97 16.66 15.54
C VAL A 57 26.04 17.28 16.43
N ARG A 58 26.55 18.47 16.08
CA ARG A 58 27.57 19.17 16.88
C ARG A 58 27.06 19.67 18.22
N THR A 59 25.75 19.88 18.40
CA THR A 59 25.21 20.28 19.71
C THR A 59 25.11 19.12 20.70
N LYS A 60 25.26 17.86 20.28
CA LYS A 60 25.22 16.69 21.19
C LYS A 60 26.42 16.58 22.13
N ASP A 61 27.55 17.19 21.80
CA ASP A 61 28.73 17.20 22.69
C ASP A 61 28.70 18.33 23.72
N LYS A 62 27.75 19.26 23.58
CA LYS A 62 27.48 20.23 24.63
C LYS A 62 26.73 19.48 25.73
N LYS A 63 27.48 18.90 26.68
CA LYS A 63 26.96 18.46 27.98
C LYS A 63 25.98 19.53 28.42
N VAL A 64 24.69 19.23 28.34
CA VAL A 64 23.64 20.11 28.83
C VAL A 64 23.93 20.19 30.32
N THR A 65 24.60 21.25 30.74
CA THR A 65 24.69 21.63 32.13
C THR A 65 23.25 21.92 32.50
N VAL A 66 22.54 20.89 32.98
CA VAL A 66 21.17 21.01 33.48
C VAL A 66 21.23 22.16 34.47
N ASN A 67 20.68 23.31 34.03
CA ASN A 67 20.80 24.57 34.74
C ASN A 67 20.43 24.34 36.20
N LYS A 68 21.12 25.03 37.12
CA LYS A 68 20.82 25.04 38.56
C LYS A 68 19.33 25.22 38.84
N GLU A 69 18.60 25.89 37.95
CA GLU A 69 17.15 26.08 37.97
C GLU A 69 16.35 24.75 37.94
N LEU A 70 16.77 23.74 37.18
CA LEU A 70 16.07 22.44 37.16
C LEU A 70 16.30 21.64 38.45
N LYS A 71 17.46 21.81 39.09
CA LYS A 71 17.73 21.25 40.43
C LYS A 71 16.95 21.96 41.52
N GLU A 72 16.70 23.26 41.38
CA GLU A 72 15.86 24.03 42.31
C GLU A 72 14.38 23.63 42.21
N ILE A 73 13.90 23.33 40.99
CA ILE A 73 12.56 22.78 40.76
C ILE A 73 12.44 21.36 41.32
N LEU A 74 13.46 20.51 41.15
CA LEU A 74 13.48 19.15 41.71
C LEU A 74 13.67 19.11 43.23
N SER A 75 14.21 20.18 43.84
CA SER A 75 14.35 20.32 45.29
C SER A 75 13.05 20.72 45.99
N LYS A 76 12.04 21.24 45.27
CA LYS A 76 10.71 21.58 45.82
C LYS A 76 9.70 20.42 45.68
N LYS A 77 10.18 19.18 45.80
CA LYS A 77 9.45 17.94 45.49
C LYS A 77 8.34 17.54 46.48
N GLU A 78 7.90 18.43 47.35
CA GLU A 78 6.72 18.18 48.21
C GLU A 78 5.42 18.81 47.70
N GLN A 79 5.46 19.64 46.64
CA GLN A 79 4.24 20.24 46.07
C GLN A 79 3.93 19.81 44.62
N VAL A 80 4.78 18.99 43.98
CA VAL A 80 4.59 18.60 42.57
C VAL A 80 3.67 17.38 42.40
N ALA A 81 3.17 16.79 43.48
CA ALA A 81 2.09 15.78 43.42
C ALA A 81 0.77 16.37 42.87
N ALA A 82 0.62 17.70 42.79
CA ALA A 82 -0.58 18.37 42.30
C ALA A 82 -0.50 18.87 40.84
N VAL A 83 0.65 18.75 40.16
CA VAL A 83 0.81 19.28 38.78
C VAL A 83 0.77 18.18 37.71
N PHE A 84 0.82 16.90 38.11
CA PHE A 84 0.63 15.75 37.21
C PHE A 84 -0.80 15.17 37.24
N THR A 85 -1.77 15.90 37.82
CA THR A 85 -3.18 15.49 37.90
C THR A 85 -4.05 15.94 36.72
N TYR A 86 -3.49 16.65 35.73
CA TYR A 86 -4.26 17.21 34.60
C TYR A 86 -4.01 16.51 33.25
N ASN A 87 -3.80 15.19 33.24
CA ASN A 87 -3.94 14.41 32.00
C ASN A 87 -4.21 12.90 32.21
N ASN A 88 -4.71 12.48 33.38
CA ASN A 88 -5.12 11.09 33.63
C ASN A 88 -6.61 10.83 33.40
N ASP A 89 -7.31 11.73 32.69
CA ASP A 89 -8.65 11.44 32.12
C ASP A 89 -8.57 10.55 30.86
N TYR A 90 -7.44 9.89 30.60
CA TYR A 90 -7.45 8.63 29.85
C TYR A 90 -8.14 7.56 30.70
N SER A 91 -9.47 7.64 30.62
CA SER A 91 -10.46 6.65 30.99
C SER A 91 -9.86 5.26 31.07
N THR A 92 -9.88 4.67 32.28
CA THR A 92 -9.62 3.25 32.53
C THR A 92 -10.61 2.33 31.80
N THR A 93 -11.56 2.90 31.06
CA THR A 93 -12.38 2.20 30.09
C THR A 93 -11.51 1.92 28.87
N ASN A 94 -10.94 0.70 28.84
CA ASN A 94 -10.28 0.12 27.67
C ASN A 94 -11.02 0.57 26.38
N PRO A 95 -10.39 1.37 25.50
CA PRO A 95 -11.04 1.93 24.32
C PRO A 95 -11.49 0.85 23.31
N PHE A 96 -11.06 -0.40 23.52
CA PHE A 96 -11.45 -1.57 22.75
C PHE A 96 -12.61 -2.37 23.35
N LYS A 97 -13.22 -1.93 24.47
CA LYS A 97 -14.35 -2.65 25.09
C LYS A 97 -15.56 -2.77 24.16
N SER A 98 -15.80 -1.76 23.32
CA SER A 98 -16.81 -1.78 22.26
C SER A 98 -16.48 -2.74 21.10
N LEU A 99 -15.20 -3.07 20.90
CA LEU A 99 -14.75 -4.02 19.86
C LEU A 99 -14.76 -5.47 20.34
N LEU A 100 -14.79 -5.69 21.66
CA LEU A 100 -14.89 -7.00 22.30
C LEU A 100 -16.35 -7.42 22.58
N GLU A 101 -17.33 -6.56 22.30
CA GLU A 101 -18.73 -6.97 22.33
C GLU A 101 -18.99 -8.00 21.22
N LYS A 102 -19.23 -9.25 21.65
CA LYS A 102 -19.56 -10.37 20.77
C LYS A 102 -20.76 -9.99 19.90
N ARG A 103 -20.55 -9.93 18.59
CA ARG A 103 -21.66 -9.81 17.62
C ARG A 103 -22.64 -10.97 17.86
N PRO A 104 -23.96 -10.69 17.96
CA PRO A 104 -24.95 -11.75 18.10
C PRO A 104 -24.89 -12.64 16.86
N VAL A 105 -24.62 -13.93 17.07
CA VAL A 105 -24.64 -14.95 16.02
C VAL A 105 -26.09 -15.09 15.57
N LEU A 106 -26.40 -14.58 14.37
CA LEU A 106 -27.67 -14.85 13.70
C LEU A 106 -27.75 -16.37 13.46
N LYS A 107 -28.65 -17.02 14.18
CA LYS A 107 -29.03 -18.41 13.92
C LYS A 107 -29.78 -18.42 12.59
N VAL A 108 -29.10 -18.89 11.54
CA VAL A 108 -29.75 -19.23 10.27
C VAL A 108 -30.43 -20.57 10.48
N GLU A 109 -31.75 -20.53 10.63
CA GLU A 109 -32.60 -21.72 10.62
C GLU A 109 -32.81 -22.15 9.17
N ASP A 110 -32.00 -23.11 8.71
CA ASP A 110 -32.32 -23.91 7.52
C ASP A 110 -33.25 -25.04 7.92
N LYS A 111 -34.50 -25.00 7.45
CA LYS A 111 -35.36 -26.19 7.34
C LYS A 111 -36.23 -26.11 6.08
N ASP A 112 -35.84 -26.96 5.12
CA ASP A 112 -36.67 -27.94 4.41
C ASP A 112 -38.06 -27.52 3.93
N LYS A 113 -38.31 -27.76 2.64
CA LYS A 113 -39.33 -28.73 2.17
C LYS A 113 -39.79 -28.40 0.75
N VAL A 114 -39.24 -29.10 -0.25
CA VAL A 114 -39.91 -29.27 -1.54
C VAL A 114 -39.70 -30.71 -2.02
N GLU A 115 -40.63 -31.58 -1.62
CA GLU A 115 -40.86 -32.86 -2.28
C GLU A 115 -41.62 -32.61 -3.59
N ALA A 116 -41.04 -33.03 -4.71
CA ALA A 116 -41.74 -33.09 -5.99
C ALA A 116 -41.61 -34.49 -6.58
N GLU A 117 -42.66 -35.29 -6.39
CA GLU A 117 -42.87 -36.54 -7.09
C GLU A 117 -43.11 -36.27 -8.59
N VAL A 118 -42.22 -36.75 -9.45
CA VAL A 118 -42.45 -36.75 -10.91
C VAL A 118 -42.36 -38.17 -11.45
N LYS A 119 -43.51 -38.61 -11.95
CA LYS A 119 -43.79 -39.94 -12.53
C LYS A 119 -42.89 -40.29 -13.71
N THR A 120 -42.42 -41.53 -13.67
CA THR A 120 -41.55 -42.23 -14.60
C THR A 120 -42.19 -42.47 -15.98
N LYS A 121 -41.48 -42.06 -17.05
CA LYS A 121 -41.72 -42.48 -18.44
C LYS A 121 -40.62 -43.44 -18.94
N PRO A 122 -40.89 -44.26 -19.98
CA PRO A 122 -40.06 -45.40 -20.37
C PRO A 122 -38.71 -44.99 -20.97
N LYS A 123 -37.64 -45.70 -20.56
CA LYS A 123 -36.24 -45.47 -20.97
C LYS A 123 -36.02 -45.76 -22.47
N PRO A 124 -35.53 -44.79 -23.26
CA PRO A 124 -34.96 -45.02 -24.58
C PRO A 124 -33.61 -45.75 -24.46
N LYS A 125 -33.36 -46.74 -25.33
CA LYS A 125 -32.07 -47.44 -25.41
C LYS A 125 -30.95 -46.42 -25.65
N SER A 126 -30.11 -46.27 -24.63
CA SER A 126 -29.00 -45.33 -24.53
C SER A 126 -27.94 -45.62 -25.59
N LYS A 127 -27.68 -44.61 -26.43
CA LYS A 127 -26.48 -44.53 -27.27
C LYS A 127 -25.22 -44.67 -26.38
N PRO A 128 -24.11 -45.24 -26.92
CA PRO A 128 -22.87 -45.39 -26.19
C PRO A 128 -22.42 -44.06 -25.58
N LYS A 129 -22.21 -44.07 -24.26
CA LYS A 129 -21.77 -42.90 -23.49
C LYS A 129 -20.48 -42.36 -24.12
N PRO A 130 -20.41 -41.06 -24.46
CA PRO A 130 -19.17 -40.42 -24.87
C PRO A 130 -18.10 -40.70 -23.82
N LYS A 131 -16.90 -41.10 -24.26
CA LYS A 131 -15.75 -41.25 -23.36
C LYS A 131 -15.60 -39.95 -22.54
N PRO A 132 -15.37 -40.04 -21.22
CA PRO A 132 -15.18 -38.87 -20.37
C PRO A 132 -14.13 -37.95 -21.00
N LYS A 133 -14.46 -36.66 -21.15
CA LYS A 133 -13.44 -35.68 -21.53
C LYS A 133 -12.32 -35.74 -20.49
N PRO A 134 -11.05 -35.67 -20.90
CA PRO A 134 -9.93 -35.60 -19.96
C PRO A 134 -10.19 -34.50 -18.93
N GLU A 135 -10.05 -34.83 -17.65
CA GLU A 135 -10.17 -33.84 -16.58
C GLU A 135 -9.17 -32.71 -16.84
N PRO A 136 -9.57 -31.44 -16.67
CA PRO A 136 -8.67 -30.30 -16.81
C PRO A 136 -7.44 -30.53 -15.92
N LYS A 137 -6.24 -30.37 -16.49
CA LYS A 137 -5.02 -30.38 -15.69
C LYS A 137 -5.13 -29.26 -14.64
N PRO A 138 -4.81 -29.53 -13.36
CA PRO A 138 -4.83 -28.51 -12.32
C PRO A 138 -3.99 -27.30 -12.73
N GLU A 139 -4.56 -26.11 -12.63
CA GLU A 139 -3.81 -24.89 -12.85
C GLU A 139 -2.68 -24.77 -11.80
N PRO A 140 -1.48 -24.31 -12.18
CA PRO A 140 -0.40 -24.11 -11.24
C PRO A 140 -0.83 -23.15 -10.13
N LYS A 141 -0.80 -23.61 -8.88
CA LYS A 141 -1.07 -22.73 -7.73
C LYS A 141 0.05 -21.72 -7.62
N LEU A 142 -0.27 -20.43 -7.71
CA LEU A 142 0.69 -19.36 -7.49
C LEU A 142 1.24 -19.44 -6.06
N LYS A 143 2.57 -19.44 -5.93
CA LYS A 143 3.24 -19.39 -4.63
C LYS A 143 3.22 -17.96 -4.10
N LYS A 144 2.89 -17.79 -2.81
CA LYS A 144 3.00 -16.51 -2.10
C LYS A 144 4.48 -16.08 -2.09
N PRO A 145 4.81 -14.85 -2.55
CA PRO A 145 6.19 -14.38 -2.52
C PRO A 145 6.67 -14.15 -1.07
N ASP A 146 7.97 -14.36 -0.85
CA ASP A 146 8.61 -14.16 0.44
C ASP A 146 8.95 -12.67 0.64
N ILE A 147 8.04 -11.98 1.30
CA ILE A 147 8.11 -10.53 1.53
C ILE A 147 7.92 -10.29 3.02
N LYS A 148 8.84 -9.54 3.61
CA LYS A 148 8.74 -9.06 4.98
C LYS A 148 8.49 -7.56 4.98
N VAL A 149 7.45 -7.13 5.70
CA VAL A 149 7.14 -5.71 5.87
C VAL A 149 7.93 -5.22 7.07
N ILE A 150 8.90 -4.34 6.83
CA ILE A 150 9.79 -3.79 7.86
C ILE A 150 9.08 -2.69 8.64
N GLY A 151 8.37 -1.82 7.93
CA GLY A 151 7.69 -0.67 8.54
C GLY A 151 6.80 0.07 7.56
N LEU A 152 5.91 0.89 8.13
CA LEU A 152 4.95 1.73 7.43
C LEU A 152 5.21 3.18 7.87
N VAL A 153 5.27 4.10 6.92
CA VAL A 153 5.55 5.52 7.18
C VAL A 153 4.64 6.40 6.34
N GLY A 154 4.14 7.48 6.92
CA GLY A 154 3.38 8.51 6.22
C GLY A 154 1.99 8.72 6.79
N ASN A 155 1.31 9.74 6.28
CA ASN A 155 -0.03 10.13 6.71
C ASN A 155 -1.13 9.45 5.86
N GLU A 156 -2.39 9.81 6.07
CA GLU A 156 -3.52 9.21 5.34
C GLU A 156 -3.43 9.33 3.81
N THR A 157 -2.77 10.36 3.30
CA THR A 157 -2.70 10.68 1.87
C THR A 157 -1.39 10.25 1.20
N ASN A 158 -0.33 9.97 1.97
CA ASN A 158 1.01 9.67 1.44
C ASN A 158 1.68 8.53 2.21
N LYS A 159 1.03 7.37 2.22
CA LYS A 159 1.53 6.16 2.86
C LYS A 159 2.63 5.52 2.04
N ARG A 160 3.67 5.06 2.74
CA ARG A 160 4.80 4.31 2.20
C ARG A 160 5.07 3.09 3.05
N ALA A 161 5.58 2.04 2.43
CA ALA A 161 5.99 0.83 3.11
C ALA A 161 7.45 0.52 2.81
N PHE A 162 8.18 0.03 3.81
CA PHE A 162 9.50 -0.56 3.66
C PHE A 162 9.35 -2.08 3.58
N LEU A 163 9.76 -2.66 2.46
CA LEU A 163 9.64 -4.09 2.18
C LEU A 163 11.02 -4.70 2.02
N GLU A 164 11.22 -5.88 2.61
CA GLU A 164 12.39 -6.73 2.41
C GLU A 164 12.02 -7.95 1.57
N PHE A 165 12.75 -8.18 0.48
CA PHE A 165 12.55 -9.33 -0.41
C PHE A 165 13.65 -10.36 -0.18
N ASN A 166 13.25 -11.62 0.02
CA ASN A 166 14.17 -12.75 0.18
C ASN A 166 15.30 -12.49 1.21
N GLY A 167 15.03 -11.69 2.24
CA GLY A 167 15.98 -11.35 3.31
C GLY A 167 17.22 -10.54 2.90
N SER A 168 17.22 -9.89 1.73
CA SER A 168 18.43 -9.24 1.19
C SER A 168 18.20 -7.80 0.74
N GLU A 169 17.11 -7.56 0.00
CA GLU A 169 16.88 -6.29 -0.68
C GLU A 169 15.73 -5.52 -0.04
N SER A 170 15.99 -4.27 0.36
CA SER A 170 14.99 -3.38 0.96
C SER A 170 14.52 -2.32 -0.03
N TYR A 171 13.21 -2.11 -0.11
CA TYR A 171 12.58 -1.13 -0.98
C TYR A 171 11.57 -0.27 -0.20
N MET A 172 11.55 1.03 -0.50
CA MET A 172 10.46 1.91 -0.08
C MET A 172 9.46 2.02 -1.22
N VAL A 173 8.20 1.62 -0.97
CA VAL A 173 7.15 1.58 -1.99
C VAL A 173 5.94 2.43 -1.63
N ARG A 174 5.17 2.82 -2.66
CA ARG A 174 3.87 3.51 -2.56
C ARG A 174 2.76 2.69 -3.20
N GLU A 175 1.51 3.04 -2.90
CA GLU A 175 0.35 2.49 -3.62
C GLU A 175 0.47 2.74 -5.13
N GLY A 176 0.12 1.73 -5.92
CA GLY A 176 0.24 1.71 -7.38
C GLY A 176 1.64 1.39 -7.92
N GLN A 177 2.68 1.38 -7.08
CA GLN A 177 4.04 1.09 -7.54
C GLN A 177 4.21 -0.39 -7.91
N VAL A 178 4.99 -0.62 -8.97
CA VAL A 178 5.34 -1.96 -9.45
C VAL A 178 6.80 -2.26 -9.13
N ILE A 179 7.06 -3.37 -8.43
CA ILE A 179 8.41 -3.85 -8.11
C ILE A 179 8.51 -5.35 -8.33
N ASN A 180 9.51 -5.83 -9.08
CA ASN A 180 9.70 -7.26 -9.38
C ASN A 180 8.44 -7.99 -9.91
N GLY A 181 7.62 -7.28 -10.72
CA GLY A 181 6.35 -7.78 -11.26
C GLY A 181 5.19 -7.83 -10.26
N LEU A 182 5.38 -7.28 -9.06
CA LEU A 182 4.39 -7.16 -8.01
C LEU A 182 3.83 -5.74 -7.98
N VAL A 183 2.52 -5.61 -7.84
CA VAL A 183 1.84 -4.31 -7.77
C VAL A 183 1.37 -4.06 -6.35
N VAL A 184 1.81 -2.97 -5.73
CA VAL A 184 1.30 -2.55 -4.42
C VAL A 184 -0.09 -1.97 -4.61
N LYS A 185 -1.12 -2.68 -4.17
CA LYS A 185 -2.52 -2.27 -4.37
C LYS A 185 -2.97 -1.28 -3.31
N LYS A 186 -2.64 -1.56 -2.05
CA LYS A 186 -3.13 -0.81 -0.89
C LYS A 186 -2.13 -0.88 0.25
N ILE A 187 -1.92 0.24 0.92
CA ILE A 187 -1.10 0.37 2.13
C ILE A 187 -2.04 0.92 3.22
N THR A 188 -2.27 0.12 4.25
CA THR A 188 -3.01 0.56 5.44
C THR A 188 -2.04 0.79 6.60
N SER A 189 -2.55 1.11 7.79
CA SER A 189 -1.72 1.31 8.99
C SER A 189 -1.16 0.00 9.56
N HIS A 190 -1.66 -1.17 9.15
CA HIS A 190 -1.28 -2.47 9.73
C HIS A 190 -0.98 -3.56 8.69
N GLU A 191 -1.41 -3.37 7.45
CA GLU A 191 -1.22 -4.32 6.37
C GLU A 191 -0.93 -3.64 5.04
N ILE A 192 -0.25 -4.38 4.17
CA ILE A 192 -0.05 -4.05 2.77
C ILE A 192 -0.61 -5.17 1.89
N ILE A 193 -1.34 -4.78 0.84
CA ILE A 193 -1.89 -5.68 -0.15
C ILE A 193 -1.05 -5.58 -1.41
N ILE A 194 -0.45 -6.70 -1.83
CA ILE A 194 0.40 -6.80 -3.01
C ILE A 194 -0.21 -7.81 -3.98
N ALA A 195 -0.37 -7.42 -5.24
CA ALA A 195 -0.90 -8.28 -6.29
C ALA A 195 0.22 -8.85 -7.19
N LYS A 196 0.13 -10.14 -7.51
CA LYS A 196 0.96 -10.82 -8.52
C LYS A 196 0.06 -11.58 -9.47
N GLU A 197 0.14 -11.27 -10.77
CA GLU A 197 -0.63 -11.99 -11.81
C GLU A 197 -2.15 -12.05 -11.51
N GLY A 198 -2.70 -10.97 -10.96
CA GLY A 198 -4.12 -10.87 -10.58
C GLY A 198 -4.50 -11.53 -9.25
N THR A 199 -3.57 -12.22 -8.58
CA THR A 199 -3.77 -12.76 -7.23
C THR A 199 -3.26 -11.78 -6.18
N GLU A 200 -4.09 -11.48 -5.16
CA GLU A 200 -3.74 -10.56 -4.09
C GLU A 200 -3.22 -11.30 -2.86
N PHE A 201 -2.20 -10.74 -2.22
CA PHE A 201 -1.57 -11.25 -1.02
C PHE A 201 -1.53 -10.14 0.03
N SER A 202 -2.08 -10.41 1.22
CA SER A 202 -1.94 -9.52 2.38
C SER A 202 -0.69 -9.90 3.20
N TYR A 203 0.03 -8.86 3.61
CA TYR A 203 1.16 -8.93 4.52
C TYR A 203 0.90 -7.97 5.68
N HIS A 204 0.88 -8.52 6.89
CA HIS A 204 0.84 -7.73 8.10
C HIS A 204 2.24 -7.24 8.44
N CYS A 205 2.32 -6.05 9.01
CA CYS A 205 3.55 -5.56 9.62
C CYS A 205 3.85 -6.47 10.83
N GLY A 206 4.83 -7.36 10.67
CA GLY A 206 5.04 -8.51 11.54
C GLY A 206 6.35 -8.40 12.30
N GLY A 207 6.28 -7.83 13.50
CA GLY A 207 7.34 -7.80 14.50
C GLY A 207 6.86 -7.09 15.75
N ASP A 208 7.43 -7.44 16.92
CA ASP A 208 7.14 -6.81 18.22
C ASP A 208 7.42 -5.29 18.25
N SER A 209 8.00 -4.74 17.19
CA SER A 209 8.47 -3.35 17.05
C SER A 209 7.73 -2.55 15.98
N CYS A 210 6.49 -2.91 15.61
CA CYS A 210 5.66 -2.04 14.76
C CYS A 210 5.11 -0.87 15.59
N GLU A 211 5.99 0.00 16.08
CA GLU A 211 5.59 1.34 16.50
C GLU A 211 5.30 2.13 15.22
N ASN A 212 4.06 2.60 15.09
CA ASN A 212 3.75 3.62 14.09
C ASN A 212 4.66 4.82 14.38
N ILE A 213 5.61 5.07 13.49
CA ILE A 213 6.40 6.29 13.53
C ILE A 213 5.52 7.36 12.88
N ASP A 214 4.65 7.95 13.69
CA ASP A 214 3.96 9.19 13.32
C ASP A 214 5.04 10.27 13.24
N LEU A 215 5.40 10.65 12.01
CA LEU A 215 6.32 11.75 11.69
C LEU A 215 5.57 13.08 11.62
#